data_AF-A0A1S2ZUG9-F1
#
_entry.id   AF-A0A1S2ZUG9-F1
#
_cell.length_a   1.000
_cell.length_b   1.000
_cell.length_c   1.000
_cell.angle_alpha   90.00
_cell.angle_beta   90.00
_cell.angle_gamma   90.00
#
_symmetry.space_group_name_H-M   'P 1'
#
loop_
_entity.id
_entity.type
_entity.pdbx_description
1 polymer ?
#
loop_
_entity_poly.entity_id
_entity_poly.type
_entity_poly.pdbx_seq_one_letter_code
_entity_poly.pdbx_strand_id
1 'polypeptide(L)'
;MAGCGEGGAATVVLLGSSGSCSRGLQRRGLCERRRLKATVSEQLCQDLLRLLREEIHTDITFSIGYTLFKAHKAILLARVPDFYFHTAGETPDNLAKHETVAVENFKAEELRTFLQ
;
A
#
# COMPACT_ATOMS: atom_id res chain seq x y z
N MET A 1 -58.94 44.41 34.94
CA MET A 1 -57.72 43.57 35.07
C MET A 1 -56.52 44.42 34.72
N ALA A 2 -55.61 44.55 35.68
CA ALA A 2 -54.48 45.47 35.70
C ALA A 2 -53.42 45.15 34.63
N GLY A 3 -52.72 46.19 34.17
CA GLY A 3 -51.57 46.09 33.29
C GLY A 3 -50.23 46.10 34.04
N CYS A 4 -49.15 46.01 33.28
CA CYS A 4 -47.89 46.75 33.39
C CYS A 4 -46.86 46.08 32.46
N GLY A 5 -46.16 46.88 31.66
CA GLY A 5 -44.93 46.48 31.00
C GLY A 5 -43.72 47.02 31.77
N GLU A 6 -42.54 46.45 31.53
CA GLU A 6 -41.25 47.07 31.82
C GLU A 6 -40.14 46.35 31.03
N GLY A 7 -39.22 47.14 30.46
CA GLY A 7 -38.01 46.65 29.80
C GLY A 7 -36.81 46.60 30.75
N GLY A 8 -35.65 46.22 30.21
CA GLY A 8 -34.36 46.45 30.87
C GLY A 8 -33.44 45.23 30.87
N ALA A 9 -32.33 45.36 30.15
CA ALA A 9 -31.23 44.40 30.10
C ALA A 9 -30.36 44.43 31.36
N ALA A 10 -29.89 43.27 31.83
CA ALA A 10 -28.50 43.01 32.22
C ALA A 10 -28.31 41.56 32.73
N THR A 11 -27.55 40.80 31.94
CA THR A 11 -26.42 39.94 32.31
C THR A 11 -26.36 39.39 33.74
N VAL A 12 -26.35 38.05 33.89
CA VAL A 12 -25.39 37.26 34.70
C VAL A 12 -25.69 35.75 34.57
N VAL A 13 -24.60 34.96 34.48
CA VAL A 13 -24.43 33.48 34.40
C VAL A 13 -25.09 32.78 33.19
N LEU A 14 -24.43 31.87 32.46
CA LEU A 14 -23.44 30.89 32.88
C LEU A 14 -22.54 30.50 31.70
N LEU A 15 -21.23 30.49 31.97
CA LEU A 15 -20.18 29.90 31.16
C LEU A 15 -20.45 28.40 30.98
N GLY A 16 -21.29 28.05 30.01
CA GLY A 16 -21.47 26.69 29.52
C GLY A 16 -20.64 26.53 28.26
N SER A 17 -19.35 26.25 28.44
CA SER A 17 -18.42 25.89 27.37
C SER A 17 -19.11 24.87 26.46
N SER A 18 -19.41 25.26 25.21
CA SER A 18 -19.79 24.30 24.18
C SER A 18 -18.54 23.47 23.90
N GLY A 19 -18.34 22.45 24.74
CA GLY A 19 -17.46 21.33 24.51
C GLY A 19 -17.97 20.60 23.28
N SER A 20 -17.70 21.21 22.12
CA SER A 20 -17.76 20.59 20.81
C SER A 20 -17.13 19.21 20.96
N CYS A 21 -17.98 18.18 20.84
CA CYS A 21 -17.60 16.79 20.88
C CYS A 21 -16.71 16.45 19.68
N SER A 22 -15.45 16.89 19.73
CA SER A 22 -14.42 16.63 18.71
C SER A 22 -14.04 15.15 18.63
N ARG A 23 -14.48 14.32 19.59
CA ARG A 23 -14.23 12.87 19.60
C ARG A 23 -14.97 12.10 18.50
N GLY A 24 -16.10 12.61 17.98
CA GLY A 24 -16.90 11.92 16.94
C GLY A 24 -16.35 12.08 15.53
N LEU A 25 -15.84 13.26 15.19
CA LEU A 25 -15.32 13.57 13.85
C LEU A 25 -13.97 12.91 13.57
N GLN A 26 -13.08 12.84 14.58
CA GLN A 26 -11.77 12.20 14.41
C GLN A 26 -11.86 10.68 14.18
N ARG A 27 -12.83 10.00 14.82
CA ARG A 27 -13.01 8.55 14.63
C ARG A 27 -13.51 8.19 13.23
N ARG A 28 -14.45 8.96 12.66
CA ARG A 28 -14.92 8.73 11.28
C ARG A 28 -13.80 8.94 10.26
N GLY A 29 -12.99 9.99 10.40
CA GLY A 29 -11.85 10.24 9.50
C GLY A 29 -10.83 9.10 9.49
N LEU A 30 -10.51 8.51 10.65
CA LEU A 30 -9.57 7.39 10.75
C LEU A 30 -10.13 6.09 10.14
N CYS A 31 -11.41 5.79 10.36
CA CYS A 31 -12.05 4.60 9.77
C CYS A 31 -12.14 4.71 8.24
N GLU A 32 -12.55 5.87 7.71
CA GLU A 32 -12.59 6.11 6.27
C GLU A 32 -11.20 6.06 5.66
N ARG A 33 -10.18 6.65 6.32
CA ARG A 33 -8.79 6.57 5.86
C ARG A 33 -8.29 5.12 5.81
N ARG A 34 -8.60 4.31 6.82
CA ARG A 34 -8.24 2.88 6.84
C ARG A 34 -8.93 2.12 5.71
N ARG A 35 -10.23 2.38 5.49
CA ARG A 35 -11.02 1.75 4.43
C ARG A 35 -10.47 2.10 3.04
N LEU A 36 -10.24 3.39 2.78
CA LEU A 36 -9.65 3.86 1.53
C LEU A 36 -8.24 3.29 1.33
N LYS A 37 -7.40 3.26 2.37
CA LYS A 37 -6.06 2.65 2.29
C LYS A 37 -6.16 1.16 1.92
N ALA A 38 -7.11 0.42 2.50
CA ALA A 38 -7.32 -0.98 2.19
C ALA A 38 -7.75 -1.17 0.73
N THR A 39 -8.75 -0.43 0.26
CA THR A 39 -9.21 -0.50 -1.14
C THR A 39 -8.10 -0.15 -2.13
N VAL A 40 -7.35 0.94 -1.88
CA VAL A 40 -6.23 1.33 -2.74
C VAL A 40 -5.12 0.28 -2.71
N SER A 41 -4.82 -0.29 -1.54
CA SER A 41 -3.81 -1.34 -1.44
C SER A 41 -4.21 -2.62 -2.17
N GLU A 42 -5.49 -3.00 -2.11
CA GLU A 42 -6.00 -4.18 -2.81
C GLU A 42 -5.95 -3.99 -4.32
N GLN A 43 -6.36 -2.81 -4.80
CA GLN A 43 -6.24 -2.45 -6.21
C GLN A 43 -4.78 -2.48 -6.68
N LEU A 44 -3.87 -1.89 -5.90
CA LEU A 44 -2.44 -1.94 -6.21
C LEU A 44 -1.90 -3.38 -6.26
N CYS A 45 -2.28 -4.24 -5.32
CA CYS A 45 -1.90 -5.65 -5.34
C CYS A 45 -2.38 -6.35 -6.62
N GLN A 46 -3.62 -6.10 -7.04
CA GLN A 46 -4.15 -6.65 -8.29
C GLN A 46 -3.40 -6.13 -9.52
N ASP A 47 -3.07 -4.84 -9.55
CA ASP A 47 -2.28 -4.24 -10.63
C ASP A 47 -0.86 -4.80 -10.71
N LEU A 48 -0.17 -4.98 -9.59
CA LEU A 48 1.17 -5.58 -9.56
C LEU A 48 1.14 -7.05 -10.00
N LEU A 49 0.13 -7.81 -9.55
CA LEU A 49 -0.06 -9.20 -9.97
C LEU A 49 -0.37 -9.29 -11.48
N ARG A 50 -1.14 -8.33 -12.01
CA ARG A 50 -1.40 -8.21 -13.44
C ARG A 50 -0.12 -7.94 -14.22
N LEU A 51 0.72 -6.99 -13.78
CA LEU A 51 2.01 -6.71 -14.40
C LEU A 51 2.89 -7.98 -14.48
N LEU A 52 2.90 -8.79 -13.43
CA LEU A 52 3.64 -10.05 -13.41
C LEU A 52 3.06 -11.09 -14.39
N ARG A 53 1.74 -11.34 -14.33
CA ARG A 53 1.08 -12.38 -15.13
C ARG A 53 1.08 -12.07 -16.63
N GLU A 54 0.94 -10.80 -16.97
CA GLU A 54 0.97 -10.32 -18.37
C GLU A 54 2.41 -10.01 -18.84
N GLU A 55 3.41 -10.19 -17.96
CA GLU A 55 4.83 -9.94 -18.22
C GLU A 55 5.15 -8.53 -18.74
N ILE A 56 4.37 -7.53 -18.33
CA ILE A 56 4.49 -6.15 -18.79
C ILE A 56 5.76 -5.51 -18.23
N HIS A 57 6.62 -5.00 -19.11
CA HIS A 57 7.84 -4.25 -18.77
C HIS A 57 8.73 -4.96 -17.74
N THR A 58 8.88 -6.28 -17.87
CA THR A 58 9.79 -7.07 -17.05
C THR A 58 11.25 -6.78 -17.42
N ASP A 59 12.11 -6.77 -16.41
CA ASP A 59 13.53 -6.39 -16.51
C ASP A 59 14.48 -7.49 -15.98
N ILE A 60 13.93 -8.58 -15.45
CA ILE A 60 14.67 -9.77 -15.02
C ILE A 60 13.92 -11.05 -15.39
N THR A 61 14.66 -12.08 -15.77
CA THR A 61 14.15 -13.42 -16.06
C THR A 61 14.90 -14.47 -15.26
N PHE A 62 14.19 -15.26 -14.46
CA PHE A 62 14.74 -16.44 -13.81
C PHE A 62 14.59 -17.66 -14.72
N SER A 63 15.67 -18.40 -14.92
CA SER A 63 15.65 -19.70 -15.61
C SER A 63 15.83 -20.83 -14.61
N ILE A 64 14.80 -21.68 -14.48
CA ILE A 64 14.84 -22.92 -13.70
C ILE A 64 14.71 -24.08 -14.69
N GLY A 65 15.83 -24.76 -14.97
CA GLY A 65 15.90 -25.79 -16.00
C GLY A 65 15.46 -25.26 -17.36
N TYR A 66 14.34 -25.79 -17.88
CA TYR A 66 13.74 -25.37 -19.17
C TYR A 66 12.63 -24.32 -19.04
N THR A 67 12.33 -23.88 -17.82
CA THR A 67 11.27 -22.91 -17.55
C THR A 67 11.83 -21.53 -17.28
N LEU A 68 11.18 -20.50 -17.84
CA LEU A 68 11.55 -19.10 -17.70
C LEU A 68 10.45 -18.35 -16.95
N PHE A 69 10.84 -17.52 -16.00
CA PHE A 69 9.94 -16.68 -15.20
C PHE A 69 10.39 -15.23 -15.32
N LYS A 70 9.59 -14.40 -15.96
CA LYS A 70 9.86 -12.96 -16.02
C LYS A 70 9.30 -12.25 -14.80
N ALA A 71 10.05 -11.29 -14.28
CA ALA A 71 9.68 -10.54 -13.08
C ALA A 71 10.23 -9.10 -13.14
N HIS A 72 10.07 -8.38 -12.02
CA HIS A 72 10.45 -6.97 -11.90
C HIS A 72 11.48 -6.79 -10.78
N LYS A 73 12.69 -6.32 -11.11
CA LYS A 73 13.77 -6.06 -10.15
C LYS A 73 13.30 -5.14 -9.03
N ALA A 74 12.61 -4.05 -9.38
CA ALA A 74 12.11 -3.07 -8.42
C ALA A 74 11.16 -3.68 -7.37
N ILE A 75 10.29 -4.61 -7.78
CA ILE A 75 9.34 -5.27 -6.87
C ILE A 75 10.08 -6.24 -5.97
N LEU A 76 11.00 -7.04 -6.53
CA LEU A 76 11.80 -7.99 -5.76
C LEU A 76 12.67 -7.29 -4.71
N LEU A 77 13.37 -6.21 -5.09
CA LEU A 77 14.16 -5.39 -4.17
C LEU A 77 13.31 -4.78 -3.05
N ALA A 78 12.07 -4.36 -3.34
CA ALA A 78 11.19 -3.76 -2.34
C ALA A 78 10.56 -4.78 -1.37
N ARG A 79 10.31 -6.02 -1.83
CA ARG A 79 9.55 -7.03 -1.08
C ARG A 79 10.42 -8.12 -0.47
N VAL A 80 11.46 -8.54 -1.20
CA VAL A 80 12.32 -9.69 -0.90
C VAL A 80 13.77 -9.41 -1.33
N PRO A 81 14.42 -8.36 -0.77
CA PRO A 81 15.76 -7.95 -1.18
C PRO A 81 16.79 -9.08 -1.04
N ASP A 82 16.73 -9.86 0.05
CA ASP A 82 17.67 -10.97 0.29
C ASP A 82 17.59 -12.03 -0.82
N PHE A 83 16.38 -12.34 -1.30
CA PHE A 83 16.18 -13.26 -2.42
C PHE A 83 16.81 -12.71 -3.71
N TYR A 84 16.60 -11.42 -3.98
CA TYR A 84 17.18 -10.77 -5.15
C TYR A 84 18.72 -10.82 -5.12
N PHE A 85 19.34 -10.42 -4.02
CA PHE A 85 20.80 -10.43 -3.90
C PHE A 85 21.38 -11.84 -3.92
N HIS A 86 20.69 -12.84 -3.36
CA HIS A 86 21.15 -14.22 -3.39
C HIS A 86 21.07 -14.84 -4.79
N THR A 87 20.08 -14.46 -5.60
CA THR A 87 19.85 -15.05 -6.93
C THR A 87 20.54 -14.28 -8.04
N ALA A 88 20.35 -12.96 -8.12
CA ALA A 88 20.89 -12.11 -9.18
C ALA A 88 22.31 -11.58 -8.87
N GLY A 89 22.75 -11.66 -7.61
CA GLY A 89 24.03 -11.10 -7.16
C GLY A 89 24.06 -9.57 -7.14
N GLU A 90 25.13 -9.00 -6.59
CA GLU A 90 25.47 -7.59 -6.81
C GLU A 90 26.12 -7.45 -8.20
N THR A 91 25.32 -7.19 -9.23
CA THR A 91 25.87 -6.79 -10.54
C THR A 91 25.91 -5.25 -10.61
N PRO A 92 27.09 -4.62 -10.45
CA PRO A 92 27.20 -3.17 -10.29
C PRO A 92 26.75 -2.35 -11.53
N ASP A 93 26.64 -2.99 -12.70
CA ASP A 93 26.44 -2.31 -14.00
C ASP A 93 25.07 -2.58 -14.67
N ASN A 94 24.13 -3.30 -14.04
CA ASN A 94 22.98 -3.91 -14.74
C ASN A 94 21.61 -3.26 -14.55
N LEU A 95 21.52 -2.00 -14.10
CA LEU A 95 20.21 -1.31 -14.00
C LEU A 95 19.52 -1.10 -15.36
N ALA A 96 20.28 -1.06 -16.47
CA ALA A 96 19.74 -0.78 -17.80
C ALA A 96 19.52 -2.02 -18.68
N LYS A 97 20.00 -3.20 -18.26
CA LYS A 97 19.94 -4.42 -19.08
C LYS A 97 18.96 -5.41 -18.49
N HIS A 98 18.13 -5.97 -19.38
CA HIS A 98 17.33 -7.14 -19.07
C HIS A 98 18.26 -8.31 -18.73
N GLU A 99 18.13 -8.84 -17.51
CA GLU A 99 19.07 -9.80 -16.93
C GLU A 99 18.44 -11.18 -16.83
N THR A 100 19.15 -12.22 -17.27
CA THR A 100 18.71 -13.61 -17.13
C THR A 100 19.55 -14.29 -16.05
N VAL A 101 18.88 -14.84 -15.04
CA VAL A 101 19.48 -15.44 -13.86
C VAL A 101 19.12 -16.92 -13.79
N ALA A 102 20.11 -17.80 -13.81
CA ALA A 102 19.89 -19.22 -13.59
C ALA A 102 19.74 -19.53 -12.11
N VAL A 103 18.69 -20.27 -11.76
CA VAL A 103 18.35 -20.62 -10.38
C VAL A 103 18.29 -22.14 -10.25
N GLU A 104 19.24 -22.73 -9.54
CA GLU A 104 19.45 -24.19 -9.52
C GLU A 104 18.79 -24.91 -8.32
N ASN A 105 18.29 -24.16 -7.32
CA ASN A 105 17.83 -24.73 -6.03
C ASN A 105 16.32 -24.69 -5.80
N PHE A 106 15.54 -24.33 -6.82
CA PHE A 106 14.08 -24.17 -6.69
C PHE A 106 13.37 -25.03 -7.72
N LYS A 107 12.22 -25.60 -7.36
CA LYS A 107 11.30 -26.15 -8.36
C LYS A 107 10.54 -25.01 -9.06
N ALA A 108 10.19 -25.23 -10.31
CA ALA A 108 9.40 -24.28 -11.11
C ALA A 108 8.09 -23.87 -10.38
N GLU A 109 7.39 -24.82 -9.76
CA GLU A 109 6.14 -24.53 -9.04
C GLU A 109 6.36 -23.72 -7.76
N GLU A 110 7.46 -23.98 -7.05
CA GLU A 110 7.81 -23.23 -5.83
C GLU A 110 8.08 -21.77 -6.19
N LEU A 111 8.86 -21.52 -7.25
CA LEU A 111 9.11 -20.15 -7.71
C LEU A 111 7.84 -19.49 -8.26
N ARG A 112 6.99 -20.22 -8.98
CA ARG A 112 5.70 -19.72 -9.47
C ARG A 112 4.81 -19.25 -8.31
N THR A 113 4.66 -20.07 -7.28
CA THR A 113 3.87 -19.73 -6.10
C THR A 113 4.53 -18.60 -5.30
N PHE A 114 5.86 -18.54 -5.23
CA PHE A 114 6.57 -17.47 -4.54
C PHE A 114 6.35 -16.09 -5.19
N LEU A 115 6.26 -16.03 -6.52
CA LEU A 115 6.08 -14.77 -7.23
C LEU A 115 4.62 -14.25 -7.24
N GLN A 116 3.62 -15.09 -6.96
CA GLN A 116 2.18 -14.76 -7.03
C GLN A 116 1.56 -14.42 -5.68
#